data_AF-A0A937PBM4-F1
#
_entry.id   AF-A0A937PBM4-F1
#
_cell.length_a   1.000
_cell.length_b   1.000
_cell.length_c   1.000
_cell.angle_alpha   90.00
_cell.angle_beta   90.00
_cell.angle_gamma   90.00
#
_symmetry.space_group_name_H-M   'P 1'
#
loop_
_entity.id
_entity.type
_entity.pdbx_description
1 polymer ?
#
loop_
_entity_poly.entity_id
_entity_poly.type
_entity_poly.pdbx_seq_one_letter_code
_entity_poly.pdbx_strand_id
1 'polypeptide(L)'
;MVHEVHKVVKESGGLRIVIADSATSITRDNKNDIVVNGSHCGANIAPDYVLPNGARGMIGNDAGIGLENAGIASLKILEDNGIPAAAVTAMSAEIGVGQSTYNEGVISAVNEVARKMGVAIGMPAKEAADKMFEGIS
;
A
#
# COMPACT_ATOMS: atom_id res chain seq x y z
N MET A 1 -17.42 13.10 -6.85
CA MET A 1 -15.99 12.85 -6.58
C MET A 1 -15.25 12.90 -7.90
N VAL A 2 -14.27 13.80 -8.03
CA VAL A 2 -13.37 13.82 -9.19
C VAL A 2 -12.52 12.56 -9.11
N HIS A 3 -12.45 11.78 -10.19
CA HIS A 3 -11.57 10.61 -10.23
C HIS A 3 -10.14 11.12 -10.24
N GLU A 4 -9.37 10.78 -9.21
CA GLU A 4 -7.95 11.04 -9.16
C GLU A 4 -7.25 10.31 -10.31
N VAL A 5 -6.38 10.99 -11.04
CA VAL A 5 -5.55 10.35 -12.06
C VAL A 5 -4.35 9.72 -11.36
N HIS A 6 -4.35 8.39 -11.27
CA HIS A 6 -3.23 7.68 -10.65
C HIS A 6 -1.94 7.85 -11.46
N LYS A 7 -0.88 8.25 -10.77
CA LYS A 7 0.46 8.31 -11.35
C LYS A 7 1.08 6.91 -11.36
N VAL A 8 1.35 6.38 -12.54
CA VAL A 8 2.12 5.14 -12.71
C VAL A 8 3.62 5.46 -12.59
N VAL A 9 4.32 4.75 -11.71
CA VAL A 9 5.76 4.95 -11.48
C VAL A 9 6.63 3.78 -11.96
N LYS A 10 6.01 2.62 -12.20
CA LYS A 10 6.65 1.43 -12.78
C LYS A 10 5.59 0.56 -13.44
N GLU A 11 5.91 -0.05 -14.57
CA GLU A 11 5.01 -0.94 -15.31
C GLU A 11 5.80 -2.02 -16.06
N SER A 12 5.34 -3.26 -15.98
CA SER A 12 5.88 -4.42 -16.71
C SER A 12 4.88 -5.57 -16.65
N GLY A 13 4.72 -6.32 -17.76
CA GLY A 13 3.91 -7.54 -17.78
C GLY A 13 2.43 -7.38 -17.37
N GLY A 14 1.88 -6.16 -17.44
CA GLY A 14 0.51 -5.86 -16.98
C GLY A 14 0.36 -5.65 -15.46
N LEU A 15 1.48 -5.63 -14.72
CA LEU A 15 1.57 -5.19 -13.32
C LEU A 15 2.09 -3.75 -13.30
N ARG A 16 1.53 -2.90 -12.43
CA ARG A 16 1.98 -1.52 -12.23
C ARG A 16 2.18 -1.20 -10.77
N ILE A 17 3.09 -0.26 -10.49
CA ILE A 17 3.10 0.49 -9.22
C ILE A 17 2.42 1.82 -9.50
N VAL A 18 1.36 2.10 -8.73
CA VAL A 18 0.56 3.32 -8.87
C VAL A 18 0.53 4.10 -7.57
N ILE A 19 0.51 5.42 -7.68
CA ILE A 19 0.36 6.34 -6.56
C ILE A 19 -1.07 6.87 -6.54
N ALA A 20 -1.67 6.86 -5.35
CA ALA A 20 -3.00 7.44 -5.07
C ALA A 20 -2.98 8.26 -3.77
N ASP A 21 -3.67 9.38 -3.71
CA ASP A 21 -3.75 10.20 -2.50
C ASP A 21 -4.72 9.61 -1.46
N SER A 22 -5.71 8.84 -1.91
CA SER A 22 -6.69 8.17 -1.06
C SER A 22 -6.91 6.70 -1.44
N ALA A 23 -7.21 5.87 -0.44
CA ALA A 23 -7.66 4.49 -0.67
C ALA A 23 -9.01 4.45 -1.42
N THR A 24 -9.84 5.49 -1.29
CA THR A 24 -11.10 5.62 -2.05
C THR A 24 -10.88 5.80 -3.55
N SER A 25 -9.67 6.19 -3.95
CA SER A 25 -9.29 6.31 -5.36
C SER A 25 -8.98 4.94 -5.96
N ILE A 26 -8.76 3.89 -5.16
CA ILE A 26 -8.57 2.53 -5.66
C ILE A 26 -9.88 2.07 -6.30
N THR A 27 -9.83 1.81 -7.61
CA THR A 27 -10.97 1.32 -8.40
C THR A 27 -10.59 0.05 -9.15
N ARG A 28 -11.55 -0.52 -9.90
CA ARG A 28 -11.30 -1.67 -10.78
C ARG A 28 -10.22 -1.42 -11.83
N ASP A 29 -9.89 -0.17 -12.12
CA ASP A 29 -8.78 0.19 -13.01
C ASP A 29 -7.43 -0.16 -12.40
N ASN A 30 -7.36 -0.36 -11.08
CA ASN A 30 -6.19 -0.83 -10.35
C ASN A 30 -6.12 -2.35 -10.21
N LYS A 31 -6.92 -3.09 -10.98
CA LYS A 31 -6.81 -4.53 -11.04
C LYS A 31 -5.38 -4.89 -11.46
N ASN A 32 -4.75 -5.75 -10.67
CA ASN A 32 -3.35 -6.15 -10.80
C ASN A 32 -2.31 -5.09 -10.42
N ASP A 33 -2.65 -3.96 -9.81
CA ASP A 33 -1.64 -2.98 -9.39
C ASP A 33 -1.14 -3.21 -7.96
N ILE A 34 0.07 -2.71 -7.68
CA ILE A 34 0.51 -2.37 -6.33
C ILE A 34 0.18 -0.90 -6.11
N VAL A 35 -0.65 -0.61 -5.11
CA VAL A 35 -1.08 0.76 -4.80
C VAL A 35 -0.26 1.30 -3.63
N VAL A 36 0.48 2.38 -3.88
CA VAL A 36 1.10 3.20 -2.84
C VAL A 36 0.18 4.38 -2.59
N ASN A 37 -0.45 4.43 -1.42
CA ASN A 37 -1.49 5.40 -1.13
C ASN A 37 -1.23 6.27 0.10
N GLY A 38 -1.72 7.51 0.05
CA GLY A 38 -1.64 8.47 1.16
C GLY A 38 -2.57 8.16 2.33
N SER A 39 -3.41 7.13 2.26
CA SER A 39 -4.39 6.81 3.30
C SER A 39 -3.79 5.95 4.40
N HIS A 40 -4.51 5.85 5.51
CA HIS A 40 -4.19 4.92 6.59
C HIS A 40 -4.43 3.47 6.18
N CYS A 41 -3.94 2.50 6.96
CA CYS A 41 -4.13 1.07 6.75
C CYS A 41 -5.19 0.45 7.68
N GLY A 42 -6.20 1.23 8.11
CA GLY A 42 -7.28 0.78 8.98
C GLY A 42 -8.09 -0.38 8.42
N ALA A 43 -8.82 -1.12 9.28
CA ALA A 43 -9.46 -2.40 8.93
C ALA A 43 -10.44 -2.35 7.74
N ASN A 44 -11.04 -1.19 7.48
CA ASN A 44 -11.98 -1.00 6.37
C ASN A 44 -11.29 -0.99 4.99
N ILE A 45 -9.99 -0.66 4.93
CA ILE A 45 -9.30 -0.39 3.67
C ILE A 45 -9.19 -1.64 2.79
N ALA A 46 -8.78 -2.76 3.38
CA ALA A 46 -8.69 -4.04 2.67
C ALA A 46 -10.02 -4.52 2.08
N PRO A 47 -11.10 -4.71 2.86
CA PRO A 47 -12.37 -5.23 2.35
C PRO A 47 -13.12 -4.25 1.46
N ASP A 48 -13.01 -2.93 1.67
CA ASP A 48 -13.82 -1.96 0.94
C ASP A 48 -13.15 -1.50 -0.37
N TYR A 49 -11.81 -1.46 -0.40
CA TYR A 49 -11.08 -0.84 -1.52
C TYR A 49 -10.04 -1.75 -2.18
N VAL A 50 -9.26 -2.53 -1.43
CA VAL A 50 -8.17 -3.32 -2.04
C VAL A 50 -8.70 -4.60 -2.68
N LEU A 51 -9.42 -5.43 -1.91
CA LEU A 51 -9.90 -6.74 -2.35
C LEU A 51 -10.95 -6.66 -3.48
N PRO A 52 -12.01 -5.83 -3.41
CA PRO A 52 -13.05 -5.80 -4.44
C PRO A 52 -12.57 -5.29 -5.80
N ASN A 53 -11.51 -4.49 -5.78
CA ASN A 53 -10.90 -3.87 -6.95
C ASN A 53 -9.73 -4.68 -7.52
N GLY A 54 -9.27 -5.72 -6.81
CA GLY A 54 -8.27 -6.66 -7.31
C GLY A 54 -6.84 -6.10 -7.34
N ALA A 55 -6.53 -5.14 -6.47
CA ALA A 55 -5.15 -4.71 -6.27
C ALA A 55 -4.32 -5.88 -5.68
N ARG A 56 -3.08 -6.00 -6.14
CA ARG A 56 -2.18 -7.11 -5.83
C ARG A 56 -1.13 -6.78 -4.78
N GLY A 57 -1.05 -5.52 -4.35
CA GLY A 57 -0.25 -5.10 -3.20
C GLY A 57 -0.67 -3.72 -2.71
N MET A 58 -0.34 -3.39 -1.46
CA MET A 58 -0.66 -2.09 -0.87
C MET A 58 0.47 -1.58 0.03
N ILE A 59 0.80 -0.30 -0.12
CA ILE A 59 1.56 0.45 0.87
C ILE A 59 0.72 1.67 1.26
N GLY A 60 0.41 1.83 2.53
CA GLY A 60 -0.27 3.01 3.06
C GLY A 60 0.48 3.61 4.24
N ASN A 61 -0.21 4.39 5.06
CA ASN A 61 0.32 5.01 6.27
C ASN A 61 -0.16 4.27 7.52
N ASP A 62 0.66 4.20 8.57
CA ASP A 62 0.29 3.56 9.83
C ASP A 62 -0.67 4.41 10.69
N ALA A 63 -0.78 5.71 10.40
CA ALA A 63 -1.58 6.68 11.14
C ALA A 63 -1.33 6.63 12.66
N GLY A 64 -0.08 6.38 13.07
CA GLY A 64 0.29 6.22 14.47
C GLY A 64 -0.10 4.88 15.09
N ILE A 65 -0.45 3.89 14.26
CA ILE A 65 -0.83 2.49 14.58
C ILE A 65 -2.16 2.38 15.35
N GLY A 66 -2.43 3.27 16.30
CA GLY A 66 -3.62 3.25 17.15
C GLY A 66 -3.62 2.09 18.15
N LEU A 67 -4.63 2.10 19.03
CA LEU A 67 -4.85 1.02 19.99
C LEU A 67 -5.07 -0.31 19.25
N GLU A 68 -4.44 -1.38 19.73
CA GLU A 68 -4.59 -2.74 19.18
C GLU A 68 -4.34 -2.84 17.66
N ASN A 69 -3.40 -2.04 17.15
CA ASN A 69 -3.02 -2.02 15.72
C ASN A 69 -4.14 -1.53 14.78
N ALA A 70 -5.11 -0.76 15.28
CA ALA A 70 -6.28 -0.31 14.51
C ALA A 70 -5.92 0.39 13.17
N GLY A 71 -4.86 1.20 13.14
CA GLY A 71 -4.38 1.94 11.97
C GLY A 71 -3.65 1.10 10.92
N ILE A 72 -3.30 -0.14 11.23
CA ILE A 72 -2.65 -1.10 10.31
C ILE A 72 -3.42 -2.42 10.17
N ALA A 73 -4.64 -2.50 10.69
CA ALA A 73 -5.42 -3.73 10.74
C ALA A 73 -5.64 -4.38 9.36
N SER A 74 -5.66 -3.59 8.27
CA SER A 74 -5.74 -4.13 6.91
C SER A 74 -4.55 -5.00 6.51
N LEU A 75 -3.36 -4.82 7.10
CA LEU A 75 -2.19 -5.65 6.75
C LEU A 75 -2.46 -7.13 7.02
N LYS A 76 -3.12 -7.44 8.15
CA LYS A 76 -3.50 -8.81 8.51
C LYS A 76 -4.61 -9.36 7.59
N ILE A 77 -5.59 -8.53 7.24
CA ILE A 77 -6.67 -8.93 6.32
C ILE A 77 -6.08 -9.27 4.94
N LEU A 78 -5.14 -8.46 4.45
CA LEU A 78 -4.47 -8.71 3.17
C LEU A 78 -3.54 -9.93 3.24
N GLU A 79 -2.89 -10.16 4.38
CA GLU A 79 -2.09 -11.36 4.62
C GLU A 79 -2.93 -12.64 4.47
N ASP A 80 -4.12 -12.66 5.06
CA ASP A 80 -5.06 -13.80 4.98
C ASP A 80 -5.54 -14.05 3.54
N ASN A 81 -5.42 -13.05 2.66
CA ASN A 81 -5.74 -13.13 1.23
C ASN A 81 -4.50 -13.31 0.35
N GLY A 82 -3.31 -13.53 0.94
CA GLY A 82 -2.08 -13.73 0.19
C GLY A 82 -1.56 -12.48 -0.53
N ILE A 83 -1.96 -11.28 -0.10
CA ILE A 83 -1.58 -10.00 -0.71
C ILE A 83 -0.49 -9.33 0.12
N PRO A 84 0.68 -8.97 -0.46
CA PRO A 84 1.71 -8.22 0.24
C PRO A 84 1.21 -6.82 0.61
N ALA A 85 1.42 -6.45 1.88
CA ALA A 85 1.06 -5.15 2.40
C ALA A 85 2.09 -4.61 3.39
N ALA A 86 2.27 -3.30 3.37
CA ALA A 86 3.10 -2.58 4.32
C ALA A 86 2.48 -1.22 4.67
N ALA A 87 2.97 -0.61 5.75
CA ALA A 87 2.63 0.75 6.13
C ALA A 87 3.91 1.54 6.40
N VAL A 88 3.92 2.82 6.00
CA VAL A 88 4.95 3.79 6.38
C VAL A 88 4.59 4.47 7.69
N THR A 89 5.58 4.96 8.43
CA THR A 89 5.29 5.76 9.62
C THR A 89 4.68 7.11 9.27
N ALA A 90 3.65 7.52 10.01
CA ALA A 90 3.08 8.87 9.95
C ALA A 90 4.11 9.99 10.20
N MET A 91 5.26 9.67 10.80
CA MET A 91 6.37 10.62 11.00
C MET A 91 7.28 10.80 9.78
N SER A 92 7.11 9.99 8.73
CA SER A 92 7.95 9.99 7.52
C SER A 92 7.23 10.46 6.26
N ALA A 93 5.90 10.41 6.24
CA ALA A 93 5.10 10.76 5.07
C ALA A 93 3.78 11.43 5.46
N GLU A 94 3.37 12.41 4.66
CA GLU A 94 2.13 13.16 4.84
C GLU A 94 0.90 12.30 4.49
N ILE A 95 -0.02 12.18 5.45
CA ILE A 95 -1.30 11.48 5.24
C ILE A 95 -2.17 12.32 4.29
N GLY A 96 -2.75 11.65 3.29
CA GLY A 96 -3.52 12.26 2.21
C GLY A 96 -2.67 12.63 1.00
N VAL A 97 -1.35 12.37 1.02
CA VAL A 97 -0.45 12.65 -0.11
C VAL A 97 0.30 11.36 -0.49
N GLY A 98 -0.18 10.66 -1.52
CA GLY A 98 0.40 9.40 -1.98
C GLY A 98 1.85 9.57 -2.46
N GLN A 99 2.16 10.73 -3.04
CA GLN A 99 3.51 11.02 -3.51
C GLN A 99 4.52 11.13 -2.36
N SER A 100 4.11 11.65 -1.19
CA SER A 100 4.94 11.67 0.02
C SER A 100 5.13 10.25 0.56
N THR A 101 4.06 9.44 0.60
CA THR A 101 4.16 8.00 0.96
C THR A 101 5.18 7.28 0.10
N TYR A 102 5.20 7.51 -1.21
CA TYR A 102 6.15 6.85 -2.13
C TYR A 102 7.59 7.37 -2.01
N ASN A 103 7.78 8.69 -1.94
CA ASN A 103 9.13 9.30 -2.01
C ASN A 103 9.86 9.34 -0.66
N GLU A 104 9.13 9.58 0.42
CA GLU A 104 9.67 9.93 1.74
C GLU A 104 9.36 8.85 2.79
N GLY A 105 8.31 8.07 2.56
CA GLY A 105 7.83 7.09 3.51
C GLY A 105 8.88 6.03 3.88
N VAL A 106 8.95 5.73 5.17
CA VAL A 106 9.77 4.66 5.75
C VAL A 106 8.86 3.61 6.36
N ILE A 107 9.01 2.35 5.94
CA ILE A 107 8.17 1.24 6.39
C ILE A 107 8.26 1.09 7.91
N SER A 108 7.12 1.12 8.59
CA SER A 108 6.97 0.90 10.04
C SER A 108 6.28 -0.42 10.37
N ALA A 109 5.45 -0.94 9.45
CA ALA A 109 4.79 -2.23 9.60
C ALA A 109 4.77 -2.99 8.27
N VAL A 110 4.84 -4.31 8.33
CA VAL A 110 4.88 -5.20 7.17
C VAL A 110 4.14 -6.50 7.49
N ASN A 111 3.37 -7.02 6.55
CA ASN A 111 2.73 -8.33 6.69
C ASN A 111 3.66 -9.47 6.22
N GLU A 112 3.30 -10.71 6.53
CA GLU A 112 4.15 -11.87 6.26
C GLU A 112 4.40 -12.10 4.77
N VAL A 113 3.41 -11.80 3.93
CA VAL A 113 3.52 -11.97 2.48
C VAL A 113 4.57 -11.02 1.92
N ALA A 114 4.50 -9.73 2.29
CA ALA A 114 5.49 -8.73 1.90
C ALA A 114 6.88 -9.03 2.50
N ARG A 115 6.93 -9.52 3.74
CA ARG A 115 8.19 -9.92 4.39
C ARG A 115 8.90 -11.03 3.63
N LYS A 116 8.17 -12.03 3.12
CA LYS A 116 8.72 -13.10 2.27
C LYS A 116 9.23 -12.60 0.92
N MET A 117 8.73 -11.47 0.43
CA MET A 117 9.25 -10.77 -0.75
C MET A 117 10.48 -9.89 -0.41
N GLY A 118 10.94 -9.89 0.84
CA GLY A 118 12.10 -9.16 1.30
C GLY A 118 11.81 -7.73 1.76
N VAL A 119 10.54 -7.33 1.90
CA VAL A 119 10.18 -6.03 2.49
C VAL A 119 10.48 -6.05 3.99
N ALA A 120 11.09 -4.99 4.50
CA ALA A 120 11.49 -4.89 5.90
C ALA A 120 11.13 -3.52 6.50
N ILE A 121 10.96 -3.49 7.83
CA ILE A 121 10.83 -2.24 8.59
C ILE A 121 12.11 -1.42 8.46
N GLY A 122 11.98 -0.10 8.31
CA GLY A 122 13.08 0.84 8.05
C GLY A 122 13.43 1.02 6.57
N MET A 123 12.83 0.21 5.68
CA MET A 123 13.02 0.32 4.23
C MET A 123 12.31 1.57 3.67
N PRO A 124 12.86 2.24 2.65
CA PRO A 124 12.12 3.25 1.89
C PRO A 124 10.90 2.63 1.20
N ALA A 125 9.76 3.32 1.20
CA ALA A 125 8.51 2.83 0.61
C ALA A 125 8.66 2.49 -0.88
N LYS A 126 9.45 3.26 -1.62
CA LYS A 126 9.79 2.99 -3.02
C LYS A 126 10.48 1.63 -3.20
N GLU A 127 11.47 1.33 -2.37
CA GLU A 127 12.16 0.03 -2.42
C GLU A 127 11.22 -1.11 -2.03
N ALA A 128 10.37 -0.90 -1.02
CA ALA A 128 9.35 -1.87 -0.63
C ALA A 128 8.38 -2.17 -1.79
N ALA A 129 7.92 -1.13 -2.51
CA ALA A 129 7.05 -1.28 -3.66
C ALA A 129 7.74 -2.06 -4.80
N ASP A 130 9.03 -1.79 -5.04
CA ASP A 130 9.84 -2.53 -6.02
C ASP A 130 9.96 -4.02 -5.66
N LYS A 131 10.20 -4.34 -4.38
CA LYS A 131 10.25 -5.74 -3.91
C LYS A 131 8.92 -6.47 -4.07
N MET A 132 7.81 -5.81 -3.74
CA MET A 132 6.48 -6.36 -3.99
C MET A 132 6.26 -6.60 -5.49
N PHE A 133 6.70 -5.66 -6.33
CA PHE A 133 6.56 -5.75 -7.77
C PHE A 133 7.32 -6.94 -8.36
N GLU A 134 8.55 -7.13 -7.90
CA GLU A 134 9.40 -8.26 -8.29
C GLU A 134 8.89 -9.60 -7.76
N GLY A 135 8.31 -9.63 -6.55
CA GLY A 135 7.79 -10.86 -5.93
C GLY A 135 6.43 -11.32 -6.48
N ILE A 136 5.72 -10.45 -7.21
CA ILE A 136 4.42 -10.76 -7.85
C ILE A 136 4.59 -11.18 -9.32
N SER A 137 5.59 -10.60 -9.99
CA SER A 137 5.91 -10.85 -11.40
C SER A 137 6.41 -12.28 -11.64
#